data_AF-A0A350ID82-F1
#
_entry.id   AF-A0A350ID82-F1
#
_cell.length_a   1.000
_cell.length_b   1.000
_cell.length_c   1.000
_cell.angle_alpha   90.00
_cell.angle_beta   90.00
_cell.angle_gamma   90.00
#
_symmetry.space_group_name_H-M   'P 1'
#
loop_
_entity.id
_entity.type
_entity.pdbx_description
1 polymer ?
#
loop_
_entity_poly.entity_id
_entity_poly.type
_entity_poly.pdbx_seq_one_letter_code
_entity_poly.pdbx_strand_id
1 'polypeptide(L)'
;NPNIFQYIEYINDEMGQDLFNPPNVAGWPGYRFWLSENSLAFRWSYCHNVVNAYIEDTGYEKLRTLALAVSNSDIDPRVITEAFAKHLLDIDLDENLIDVGTLYLKAGIPENYFEDGSWNLYWQEAPEQLLNLYRYLIQIPEYQLS
;
A
#
# COMPACT_ATOMS: atom_id res chain seq x y z
N ASN A 1 -14.30 -15.25 -22.36
CA ASN A 1 -13.07 -15.54 -21.62
C ASN A 1 -13.49 -16.09 -20.27
N PRO A 2 -13.19 -17.34 -19.91
CA PRO A 2 -13.75 -17.95 -18.71
C PRO A 2 -13.22 -17.19 -17.49
N ASN A 3 -14.02 -16.70 -16.57
CA ASN A 3 -15.33 -16.08 -16.64
C ASN A 3 -15.17 -15.00 -15.56
N ILE A 4 -14.94 -13.73 -15.93
CA ILE A 4 -14.49 -12.71 -14.95
C ILE A 4 -15.43 -12.60 -13.75
N PHE A 5 -16.72 -12.91 -13.96
CA PHE A 5 -17.72 -13.05 -12.90
C PHE A 5 -17.39 -14.16 -11.90
N GLN A 6 -16.96 -15.35 -12.35
CA GLN A 6 -16.57 -16.45 -11.46
C GLN A 6 -15.30 -16.12 -10.68
N TYR A 7 -14.38 -15.36 -11.27
CA TYR A 7 -13.17 -14.90 -10.58
C TYR A 7 -13.50 -13.86 -9.51
N ILE A 8 -14.41 -12.92 -9.82
CA ILE A 8 -14.91 -11.92 -8.87
C ILE A 8 -15.69 -12.62 -7.74
N GLU A 9 -16.60 -13.53 -8.05
CA GLU A 9 -17.34 -14.32 -7.05
C GLU A 9 -16.38 -15.06 -6.11
N TYR A 10 -15.37 -15.74 -6.66
CA TYR A 10 -14.36 -16.46 -5.89
C TYR A 10 -13.58 -15.53 -4.94
N ILE A 11 -13.11 -14.38 -5.41
CA ILE A 11 -12.37 -13.42 -4.56
C ILE A 11 -13.26 -12.86 -3.45
N ASN A 12 -14.52 -12.55 -3.77
CA ASN A 12 -15.44 -11.99 -2.78
C ASN A 12 -15.81 -13.01 -1.70
N ASP A 13 -16.04 -14.28 -2.06
CA ASP A 13 -16.31 -15.34 -1.10
C ASP A 13 -15.12 -15.57 -0.14
N GLU A 14 -13.89 -15.62 -0.67
CA GLU A 14 -12.65 -15.71 0.13
C GLU A 14 -12.45 -14.48 1.06
N MET A 15 -13.01 -13.33 0.68
CA MET A 15 -13.02 -12.10 1.48
C MET A 15 -14.22 -11.99 2.44
N GLY A 16 -15.09 -13.01 2.48
CA GLY A 16 -16.30 -13.03 3.30
C GLY A 16 -17.42 -12.11 2.80
N GLN A 17 -17.40 -11.73 1.52
CA GLN A 17 -18.40 -10.90 0.86
C GLN A 17 -19.24 -11.76 -0.09
N ASP A 18 -20.51 -11.97 0.23
CA ASP A 18 -21.44 -12.68 -0.66
C ASP A 18 -22.07 -11.69 -1.66
N LEU A 19 -21.74 -11.82 -2.94
CA LEU A 19 -22.25 -10.95 -3.99
C LEU A 19 -23.77 -11.09 -4.10
N PHE A 20 -24.48 -9.95 -4.10
CA PHE A 20 -25.95 -9.88 -4.17
C PHE A 20 -26.73 -10.43 -2.96
N ASN A 21 -26.04 -10.74 -1.86
CA ASN A 21 -26.67 -11.09 -0.58
C ASN A 21 -26.25 -10.08 0.49
N PRO A 22 -26.69 -8.82 0.40
CA PRO A 22 -26.39 -7.84 1.43
C PRO A 22 -26.96 -8.33 2.76
N PRO A 23 -26.29 -8.04 3.90
CA PRO A 23 -26.93 -8.18 5.18
C PRO A 23 -28.24 -7.41 5.13
N ASN A 24 -29.22 -7.89 5.87
CA ASN A 24 -30.44 -7.15 6.11
C ASN A 24 -30.16 -5.68 6.52
N VAL A 25 -31.20 -4.85 6.53
CA VAL A 25 -31.11 -3.43 6.94
C VAL A 25 -30.54 -3.18 8.35
N ALA A 26 -30.16 -4.21 9.10
CA ALA A 26 -29.41 -4.10 10.36
C ALA A 26 -27.88 -4.00 10.17
N GLY A 27 -27.38 -4.05 8.92
CA GLY A 27 -25.95 -4.10 8.63
C GLY A 27 -25.35 -5.49 8.80
N TRP A 28 -24.07 -5.66 8.46
CA TRP A 28 -23.33 -6.91 8.69
C TRP A 28 -23.35 -7.23 10.19
N PRO A 29 -23.85 -8.41 10.63
CA PRO A 29 -23.82 -8.79 12.03
C PRO A 29 -22.36 -8.87 12.52
N GLY A 30 -22.02 -8.01 13.48
CA GLY A 30 -20.71 -8.00 14.12
C GLY A 30 -19.72 -7.03 13.50
N TYR A 31 -19.31 -6.05 14.29
CA TYR A 31 -18.11 -5.26 14.07
C TYR A 31 -16.92 -6.22 13.84
N ARG A 32 -16.52 -6.38 12.57
CA ARG A 32 -15.35 -7.15 12.08
C ARG A 32 -15.50 -8.67 11.92
N PHE A 33 -16.70 -9.24 11.81
CA PHE A 33 -16.83 -10.70 11.59
C PHE A 33 -16.30 -11.19 10.23
N TRP A 34 -16.15 -10.27 9.26
CA TRP A 34 -15.53 -10.52 7.95
C TRP A 34 -13.99 -10.50 7.99
N LEU A 35 -13.39 -10.05 9.10
CA LEU A 35 -11.94 -10.07 9.33
C LEU A 35 -11.58 -11.32 10.14
N SER A 36 -11.22 -12.38 9.45
CA SER A 36 -10.51 -13.54 10.03
C SER A 36 -9.02 -13.51 9.64
N GLU A 37 -8.16 -14.19 10.40
CA GLU A 37 -6.74 -14.35 10.06
C GLU A 37 -6.55 -14.86 8.61
N ASN A 38 -7.44 -15.75 8.15
CA ASN A 38 -7.43 -16.29 6.79
C ASN A 38 -7.78 -15.24 5.73
N SER A 39 -8.84 -14.45 5.95
CA SER A 39 -9.24 -13.38 5.01
C SER A 39 -8.20 -12.25 4.91
N LEU A 40 -7.46 -11.99 5.99
CA LEU A 40 -6.39 -11.00 6.04
C LEU A 40 -5.17 -11.45 5.23
N ALA A 41 -4.76 -12.71 5.39
CA ALA A 41 -3.66 -13.29 4.61
C ALA A 41 -4.00 -13.37 3.10
N PHE A 42 -5.26 -13.66 2.76
CA PHE A 42 -5.72 -13.65 1.37
C PHE A 42 -5.72 -12.25 0.76
N ARG A 43 -6.20 -11.24 1.51
CA ARG A 43 -6.12 -9.82 1.11
C ARG A 43 -4.69 -9.38 0.85
N TRP A 44 -3.77 -9.74 1.73
CA TRP A 44 -2.33 -9.53 1.54
C TRP A 44 -1.84 -10.09 0.22
N SER A 45 -2.14 -11.36 -0.04
CA SER A 45 -1.69 -12.05 -1.25
C SER A 45 -2.30 -11.43 -2.50
N TYR A 46 -3.58 -11.06 -2.46
CA TYR A 46 -4.28 -10.42 -3.56
C TYR A 46 -3.73 -9.02 -3.87
N CYS A 47 -3.60 -8.14 -2.86
CA CYS A 47 -3.01 -6.81 -3.04
C CYS A 47 -1.58 -6.93 -3.56
N HIS A 48 -0.77 -7.83 -3.01
CA HIS A 48 0.59 -8.08 -3.48
C HIS A 48 0.62 -8.53 -4.95
N ASN A 49 -0.27 -9.45 -5.35
CA ASN A 49 -0.37 -9.93 -6.72
C ASN A 49 -0.82 -8.83 -7.70
N VAL A 50 -1.79 -8.00 -7.33
CA VAL A 50 -2.23 -6.85 -8.14
C VAL A 50 -1.10 -5.84 -8.27
N VAL A 51 -0.43 -5.49 -7.17
CA VAL A 51 0.69 -4.55 -7.18
C VAL A 51 1.82 -5.06 -8.06
N ASN A 52 2.24 -6.32 -7.91
CA ASN A 52 3.30 -6.88 -8.76
C ASN A 52 2.87 -6.96 -10.24
N ALA A 53 1.64 -7.41 -10.54
CA ALA A 53 1.15 -7.53 -11.91
C ALA A 53 1.02 -6.18 -12.64
N TYR A 54 0.71 -5.09 -11.92
CA TYR A 54 0.62 -3.74 -12.51
C TYR A 54 1.96 -2.99 -12.53
N ILE A 55 2.91 -3.36 -11.65
CA ILE A 55 4.18 -2.64 -11.52
C ILE A 55 5.26 -3.14 -12.46
N GLU A 56 5.25 -4.43 -12.85
CA GLU A 56 6.30 -5.06 -13.67
C GLU A 56 6.55 -4.43 -15.05
N ASP A 57 5.65 -3.57 -15.58
CA ASP A 57 5.81 -2.97 -16.92
C ASP A 57 5.92 -1.43 -16.92
N THR A 58 5.10 -0.72 -16.13
CA THR A 58 5.05 0.77 -16.13
C THR A 58 4.80 1.42 -14.76
N GLY A 59 4.70 0.63 -13.68
CA GLY A 59 4.21 1.14 -12.39
C GLY A 59 5.28 1.82 -11.54
N TYR A 60 6.55 1.46 -11.70
CA TYR A 60 7.66 2.06 -10.95
C TYR A 60 7.70 3.59 -11.10
N GLU A 61 7.70 4.10 -12.34
CA GLU A 61 7.73 5.55 -12.59
C GLU A 61 6.43 6.27 -12.18
N LYS A 62 5.29 5.54 -12.15
CA LYS A 62 4.04 6.09 -11.64
C LYS A 62 4.10 6.34 -10.13
N LEU A 63 4.80 5.48 -9.38
CA LEU A 63 5.03 5.71 -7.94
C LEU A 63 5.84 6.99 -7.73
N ARG A 64 6.91 7.20 -8.52
CA ARG A 64 7.70 8.45 -8.49
C ARG A 64 6.84 9.66 -8.80
N THR A 65 6.08 9.60 -9.89
CA THR A 65 5.16 10.67 -10.31
C THR A 65 4.16 10.99 -9.21
N LEU A 66 3.60 9.98 -8.56
CA LEU A 66 2.68 10.14 -7.44
C LEU A 66 3.38 10.80 -6.24
N ALA A 67 4.53 10.28 -5.83
CA ALA A 67 5.30 10.82 -4.70
C ALA A 67 5.66 12.30 -4.89
N LEU A 68 6.12 12.67 -6.09
CA LEU A 68 6.39 14.07 -6.46
C LEU A 68 5.12 14.95 -6.50
N ALA A 69 3.96 14.38 -6.79
CA ALA A 69 2.70 15.12 -6.84
C ALA A 69 2.09 15.35 -5.44
N VAL A 70 2.29 14.42 -4.50
CA VAL A 70 1.69 14.48 -3.16
C VAL A 70 2.63 15.03 -2.09
N SER A 71 3.94 14.84 -2.25
CA SER A 71 4.95 15.34 -1.31
C SER A 71 5.39 16.74 -1.67
N ASN A 72 5.56 17.59 -0.66
CA ASN A 72 6.18 18.91 -0.79
C ASN A 72 7.73 18.85 -0.76
N SER A 73 8.29 17.64 -0.83
CA SER A 73 9.72 17.38 -0.77
C SER A 73 10.07 16.24 -1.72
N ASP A 74 11.14 16.42 -2.48
CA ASP A 74 11.77 15.40 -3.30
C ASP A 74 13.05 14.82 -2.66
N ILE A 75 13.48 15.35 -1.51
CA ILE A 75 14.78 15.05 -0.88
C ILE A 75 14.66 14.46 0.54
N ASP A 76 13.69 14.91 1.32
CA ASP A 76 13.44 14.45 2.69
C ASP A 76 12.61 13.16 2.70
N PRO A 77 13.20 12.00 3.06
CA PRO A 77 12.52 10.71 3.02
C PRO A 77 11.33 10.65 3.98
N ARG A 78 11.40 11.30 5.14
CA ARG A 78 10.34 11.23 6.15
C ARG A 78 9.11 11.99 5.70
N VAL A 79 9.31 13.20 5.15
CA VAL A 79 8.22 14.00 4.56
C VAL A 79 7.57 13.26 3.38
N ILE A 80 8.38 12.61 2.54
CA ILE A 80 7.85 11.78 1.44
C ILE A 80 7.01 10.62 1.99
N THR A 81 7.51 9.89 2.99
CA THR A 81 6.78 8.77 3.61
C THR A 81 5.44 9.20 4.20
N GLU A 82 5.41 10.32 4.95
CA GLU A 82 4.18 10.87 5.54
C GLU A 82 3.15 11.24 4.46
N ALA A 83 3.56 12.00 3.44
CA ALA A 83 2.69 12.42 2.36
C ALA A 83 2.15 11.24 1.55
N PHE A 84 3.01 10.26 1.28
CA PHE A 84 2.65 9.06 0.53
C PHE A 84 1.68 8.17 1.32
N ALA A 85 1.94 7.95 2.60
CA ALA A 85 1.04 7.20 3.49
C ALA A 85 -0.32 7.89 3.64
N LYS A 86 -0.32 9.21 3.88
CA LYS A 86 -1.55 10.00 3.99
C LYS A 86 -2.39 9.95 2.72
N HIS A 87 -1.76 10.03 1.55
CA HIS A 87 -2.48 9.93 0.28
C HIS A 87 -3.13 8.54 0.07
N LEU A 88 -2.45 7.47 0.49
CA LEU A 88 -2.94 6.11 0.30
C LEU A 88 -4.01 5.70 1.32
N LEU A 89 -3.90 6.18 2.55
CA LEU A 89 -4.68 5.69 3.69
C LEU A 89 -5.76 6.67 4.17
N ASP A 90 -5.65 7.95 3.81
CA ASP A 90 -6.50 9.06 4.30
C ASP A 90 -6.58 9.15 5.85
N ILE A 91 -5.53 8.69 6.52
CA ILE A 91 -5.34 8.77 7.97
C ILE A 91 -3.92 9.22 8.29
N ASP A 92 -3.75 9.83 9.46
CA ASP A 92 -2.43 10.12 10.00
C ASP A 92 -1.91 8.87 10.72
N LEU A 93 -0.75 8.36 10.30
CA LEU A 93 -0.11 7.20 10.93
C LEU A 93 0.67 7.59 12.19
N ASP A 94 0.78 6.66 13.13
CA ASP A 94 1.65 6.81 14.29
C ASP A 94 3.12 7.00 13.88
N GLU A 95 3.88 7.77 14.66
CA GLU A 95 5.28 8.12 14.37
C GLU A 95 6.16 6.88 14.13
N ASN A 96 5.95 5.80 14.90
CA ASN A 96 6.70 4.56 14.73
C ASN A 96 6.48 3.91 13.36
N LEU A 97 5.26 3.99 12.80
CA LEU A 97 4.96 3.42 11.49
C LEU A 97 5.58 4.27 10.37
N ILE A 98 5.59 5.60 10.55
CA ILE A 98 6.28 6.52 9.65
C ILE A 98 7.79 6.26 9.67
N ASP A 99 8.39 6.07 10.84
CA ASP A 99 9.83 5.81 10.94
C ASP A 99 10.20 4.49 10.27
N VAL A 100 9.43 3.41 10.48
CA VAL A 100 9.64 2.13 9.80
C VAL A 100 9.43 2.26 8.28
N GLY A 101 8.37 2.95 7.84
CA GLY A 101 8.14 3.23 6.42
C GLY A 101 9.28 4.01 5.77
N THR A 102 9.86 4.96 6.52
CA THR A 102 11.02 5.74 6.09
C THR A 102 12.25 4.85 5.91
N LEU A 103 12.45 3.84 6.76
CA LEU A 103 13.51 2.84 6.57
C LEU A 103 13.31 2.02 5.30
N TYR A 104 12.08 1.62 4.97
CA TYR A 104 11.79 0.92 3.72
C TYR A 104 12.04 1.80 2.49
N LEU A 105 11.70 3.09 2.54
CA LEU A 105 12.04 4.04 1.50
C LEU A 105 13.57 4.18 1.34
N LYS A 106 14.32 4.18 2.43
CA LYS A 106 15.79 4.32 2.40
C LYS A 106 16.53 3.04 2.02
N ALA A 107 15.83 1.91 1.91
CA ALA A 107 16.45 0.61 1.68
C ALA A 107 17.34 0.57 0.43
N GLY A 108 18.53 0.00 0.57
CA GLY A 108 19.50 -0.15 -0.52
C GLY A 108 20.42 1.05 -0.74
N ILE A 109 20.17 2.19 -0.09
CA ILE A 109 21.01 3.40 -0.20
C ILE A 109 21.70 3.69 1.14
N PRO A 110 23.02 3.95 1.18
CA PRO A 110 23.72 4.33 2.40
C PRO A 110 23.21 5.61 3.04
N GLU A 111 23.18 5.66 4.37
CA GLU A 111 22.63 6.77 5.17
C GLU A 111 23.21 8.15 4.80
N ASN A 112 24.51 8.20 4.50
CA ASN A 112 25.22 9.45 4.22
C ASN A 112 24.63 10.23 3.04
N TYR A 113 24.03 9.56 2.04
CA TYR A 113 23.43 10.22 0.89
C TYR A 113 22.14 10.97 1.23
N PHE A 114 21.47 10.59 2.33
CA PHE A 114 20.31 11.30 2.85
C PHE A 114 20.75 12.45 3.77
N GLU A 115 21.79 12.23 4.57
CA GLU A 115 22.34 13.25 5.48
C GLU A 115 23.01 14.40 4.73
N ASP A 116 23.71 14.11 3.62
CA ASP A 116 24.38 15.12 2.79
C ASP A 116 23.46 15.77 1.73
N GLY A 117 22.23 15.28 1.60
CA GLY A 117 21.22 15.78 0.67
C GLY A 117 21.46 15.45 -0.80
N SER A 118 22.34 14.50 -1.12
CA SER A 118 22.60 14.08 -2.50
C SER A 118 21.47 13.22 -3.07
N TRP A 119 20.85 12.38 -2.24
CA TRP A 119 19.72 11.55 -2.62
C TRP A 119 18.47 12.39 -2.88
N ASN A 120 17.66 12.01 -3.87
CA ASN A 120 16.33 12.57 -4.11
C ASN A 120 15.49 11.64 -5.00
N LEU A 121 14.20 11.96 -5.15
CA LEU A 121 13.26 11.21 -5.97
C LEU A 121 13.59 11.15 -7.46
N TYR A 122 14.59 11.89 -7.96
CA TYR A 122 15.05 11.81 -9.36
C TYR A 122 16.12 10.74 -9.59
N TRP A 123 16.63 10.10 -8.54
CA TRP A 123 17.56 8.97 -8.65
C TRP A 123 16.92 7.77 -9.35
N GLN A 124 17.73 6.90 -9.95
CA GLN A 124 17.23 5.75 -10.71
C GLN A 124 16.59 4.70 -9.79
N GLU A 125 17.06 4.63 -8.54
CA GLU A 125 16.65 3.69 -7.50
C GLU A 125 15.35 4.11 -6.79
N ALA A 126 15.01 5.41 -6.84
CA ALA A 126 13.84 5.97 -6.13
C ALA A 126 12.51 5.25 -6.41
N PRO A 127 12.20 4.80 -7.64
CA PRO A 127 11.00 4.00 -7.90
C PRO A 127 10.94 2.67 -7.14
N GLU A 128 12.07 1.97 -7.00
CA GLU A 128 12.15 0.71 -6.26
C GLU A 128 12.03 0.95 -4.74
N GLN A 129 12.68 2.02 -4.26
CA GLN A 129 12.54 2.51 -2.90
C GLN A 129 11.08 2.84 -2.54
N LEU A 130 10.36 3.51 -3.44
CA LEU A 130 8.93 3.79 -3.29
C LEU A 130 8.08 2.52 -3.33
N LEU A 131 8.47 1.50 -4.11
CA LEU A 131 7.81 0.19 -4.08
C LEU A 131 8.00 -0.50 -2.72
N ASN A 132 9.18 -0.41 -2.12
CA ASN A 132 9.43 -0.96 -0.79
C ASN A 132 8.54 -0.30 0.27
N LEU A 133 8.44 1.03 0.23
CA LEU A 133 7.50 1.78 1.07
C LEU A 133 6.05 1.33 0.83
N TYR A 134 5.62 1.26 -0.42
CA TYR A 134 4.26 0.88 -0.75
C TYR A 134 3.92 -0.54 -0.26
N ARG A 135 4.84 -1.49 -0.45
CA ARG A 135 4.71 -2.87 0.06
C ARG A 135 4.59 -2.91 1.58
N TYR A 136 5.31 -2.05 2.29
CA TYR A 136 5.14 -1.91 3.74
C TYR A 136 3.76 -1.34 4.10
N LEU A 137 3.32 -0.27 3.44
CA LEU A 137 2.06 0.40 3.75
C LEU A 137 0.83 -0.49 3.51
N ILE A 138 0.81 -1.31 2.46
CA ILE A 138 -0.30 -2.26 2.25
C ILE A 138 -0.32 -3.37 3.31
N GLN A 139 0.76 -3.51 4.09
CA GLN A 139 0.91 -4.57 5.08
C GLN A 139 0.55 -4.17 6.51
N ILE A 140 0.44 -2.87 6.81
CA ILE A 140 0.13 -2.41 8.17
C ILE A 140 -1.35 -2.63 8.53
N PRO A 141 -1.68 -2.84 9.81
CA PRO A 141 -3.07 -3.04 10.26
C PRO A 141 -4.02 -1.92 9.87
N GLU A 142 -3.54 -0.67 9.84
CA GLU A 142 -4.33 0.52 9.54
C GLU A 142 -4.89 0.49 8.11
N TYR A 143 -4.09 0.05 7.13
CA TYR A 143 -4.56 -0.19 5.74
C TYR A 143 -5.62 -1.29 5.68
N GLN A 144 -5.54 -2.28 6.57
CA GLN A 144 -6.40 -3.47 6.53
C GLN A 144 -7.75 -3.26 7.22
N LEU A 145 -7.86 -2.22 8.06
CA LEU A 145 -9.04 -1.89 8.84
C LEU A 145 -9.82 -0.69 8.30
N SER A 146 -9.25 0.07 7.36
CA SER A 146 -9.89 1.17 6.63
C SER A 146 -10.87 0.68 5.56
#